data_AF-A0ABD0R074-F1
#
_entry.id   AF-A0ABD0R074-F1
#
_cell.length_a   1.000
_cell.length_b   1.000
_cell.length_c   1.000
_cell.angle_alpha   90.00
_cell.angle_beta   90.00
_cell.angle_gamma   90.00
#
_symmetry.space_group_name_H-M   'P 1'
#
loop_
_entity.id
_entity.type
_entity.pdbx_description
1 polymer ?
#
loop_
_entity_poly.entity_id
_entity_poly.type
_entity_poly.pdbx_seq_one_letter_code
_entity_poly.pdbx_strand_id
1 'polypeptide(L)'
;VNNNGLVSFLREVSQFTPVAFPIAGDRRVVAPFWADVDNRRAGQVFYRESKDPATLRRANADINRYFPEFPMFVTTWVLIATWHQVTFFGGSSITP
;
A
#
# COMPACT_ATOMS: atom_id res chain seq x y z
N VAL A 1 -6.19 -0.90 -4.56
CA VAL A 1 -4.85 -1.49 -4.37
C VAL A 1 -4.44 -2.10 -5.70
N ASN A 2 -3.25 -1.81 -6.21
CA ASN A 2 -2.78 -2.37 -7.49
C ASN A 2 -1.51 -3.21 -7.31
N ASN A 3 -1.10 -3.89 -8.38
CA ASN A 3 0.08 -4.76 -8.36
C ASN A 3 1.37 -4.00 -8.09
N ASN A 4 1.49 -2.77 -8.62
CA ASN A 4 2.72 -1.97 -8.60
C ASN A 4 3.04 -1.32 -7.24
N GLY A 5 2.29 -1.65 -6.20
CA GLY A 5 2.53 -1.13 -4.85
C GLY A 5 1.68 0.09 -4.46
N LEU A 6 0.72 0.52 -5.29
CA LEU A 6 -0.12 1.67 -4.98
C LEU A 6 -1.45 1.33 -4.30
N VAL A 7 -1.83 2.21 -3.39
CA VAL A 7 -3.21 2.41 -2.97
C VAL A 7 -3.70 3.72 -3.59
N SER A 8 -4.53 3.64 -4.63
CA SER A 8 -5.10 4.80 -5.31
C SER A 8 -6.52 5.12 -4.81
N PHE A 9 -6.86 6.40 -4.86
CA PHE A 9 -8.18 6.93 -4.50
C PHE A 9 -8.81 7.60 -5.72
N LEU A 10 -10.15 7.58 -5.79
CA LEU A 10 -11.00 8.13 -6.86
C LEU A 10 -10.87 7.46 -8.24
N ARG A 11 -9.64 7.22 -8.71
CA ARG A 11 -9.34 6.66 -10.02
C ARG A 11 -8.20 5.65 -9.92
N GLU A 12 -8.24 4.67 -10.80
CA GLU A 12 -7.16 3.70 -10.92
C GLU A 12 -5.90 4.32 -11.52
N VAL A 13 -4.76 3.70 -11.24
CA VAL A 13 -3.47 4.03 -11.85
C VAL A 13 -2.95 2.78 -12.54
N SER A 14 -3.02 2.78 -13.87
CA SER A 14 -2.57 1.69 -14.75
C SER A 14 -1.09 1.81 -15.15
N GLN A 15 -0.39 2.84 -14.68
CA GLN A 15 1.03 3.02 -14.95
C GLN A 15 1.86 1.97 -14.23
N PHE A 16 2.73 1.30 -14.98
CA PHE A 16 3.64 0.26 -14.49
C PHE A 16 4.99 0.83 -14.07
N THR A 17 5.61 1.64 -14.93
CA THR A 17 6.92 2.23 -14.67
C THR A 17 6.86 3.29 -13.57
N PRO A 18 7.60 3.12 -12.46
CA PRO A 18 7.67 4.11 -11.40
C PRO A 18 8.14 5.48 -11.88
N VAL A 19 7.44 6.53 -11.47
CA VAL A 19 7.88 7.93 -11.60
C VAL A 19 7.94 8.59 -10.23
N ALA A 20 8.80 9.60 -10.09
CA ALA A 20 8.95 10.37 -8.85
C ALA A 20 7.64 11.09 -8.49
N PHE A 21 7.40 11.23 -7.19
CA PHE A 21 6.28 12.00 -6.68
C PHE A 21 6.52 13.52 -6.85
N PRO A 22 5.47 14.32 -7.09
CA PRO A 22 4.07 13.89 -7.30
C PRO A 22 3.86 13.24 -8.67
N ILE A 23 3.15 12.11 -8.71
CA ILE A 23 2.78 11.49 -9.99
C ILE A 23 1.78 12.41 -10.72
N ALA A 24 1.97 12.61 -12.03
CA ALA A 24 1.28 13.64 -12.79
C ALA A 24 -0.26 13.63 -12.66
N GLY A 25 -0.86 14.84 -12.62
CA GLY A 25 -2.29 15.07 -12.60
C GLY A 25 -2.89 15.19 -11.19
N ASP A 26 -4.16 14.83 -11.07
CA ASP A 26 -4.96 14.85 -9.83
C ASP A 26 -4.99 13.48 -9.12
N ARG A 27 -4.02 12.62 -9.42
CA ARG A 27 -3.93 11.27 -8.87
C ARG A 27 -3.63 11.35 -7.37
N ARG A 28 -4.54 10.79 -6.57
CA ARG A 28 -4.41 10.68 -5.12
C ARG A 28 -4.02 9.26 -4.81
N VAL A 29 -2.76 9.05 -4.42
CA VAL A 29 -2.24 7.72 -4.14
C VAL A 29 -1.34 7.75 -2.91
N VAL A 30 -1.31 6.62 -2.20
CA VAL A 30 -0.25 6.29 -1.24
C VAL A 30 0.58 5.18 -1.89
N ALA A 31 1.89 5.31 -1.84
CA ALA A 31 2.83 4.31 -2.35
C ALA A 31 3.68 3.73 -1.22
N PRO A 32 3.15 2.74 -0.47
CA PRO A 32 3.97 2.00 0.51
C PRO A 32 5.11 1.25 -0.17
N PHE A 33 4.91 0.88 -1.44
CA PHE A 33 5.86 0.23 -2.32
C PHE A 33 5.62 0.81 -3.73
N TRP A 34 6.64 1.07 -4.55
CA TRP A 34 6.44 1.60 -5.91
C TRP A 34 7.43 0.95 -6.85
N ALA A 35 6.97 -0.09 -7.55
CA ALA A 35 7.80 -0.93 -8.39
C ALA A 35 6.98 -1.49 -9.56
N ASP A 36 7.68 -1.84 -10.64
CA ASP A 36 7.09 -2.54 -11.77
C ASP A 36 6.92 -4.02 -11.41
N VAL A 37 5.82 -4.35 -10.73
CA VAL A 37 5.57 -5.69 -10.16
C VAL A 37 4.89 -6.60 -11.18
N ASP A 38 5.40 -7.83 -11.34
CA ASP A 38 4.80 -8.87 -12.18
C ASP A 38 4.37 -10.10 -11.36
N ASN A 39 3.19 -10.00 -10.72
CA ASN A 39 2.62 -11.09 -9.93
C ASN A 39 2.06 -12.26 -10.76
N ARG A 40 2.14 -12.22 -12.10
CA ARG A 40 1.86 -13.39 -12.95
C ARG A 40 2.98 -14.42 -12.85
N ARG A 41 4.19 -13.99 -12.48
CA ARG A 41 5.38 -14.84 -12.36
C ARG A 41 5.61 -15.34 -10.94
N ALA A 42 5.43 -14.49 -9.94
CA ALA A 42 5.62 -14.85 -8.54
C ALA A 42 4.86 -13.92 -7.59
N GLY A 43 4.45 -14.48 -6.45
CA GLY A 43 3.84 -13.75 -5.35
C GLY A 43 2.37 -13.42 -5.55
N GLN A 44 1.79 -12.82 -4.50
CA GLN A 44 0.38 -12.47 -4.45
C GLN A 44 0.17 -11.12 -3.78
N VAL A 45 -0.86 -10.42 -4.23
CA VAL A 45 -1.28 -9.15 -3.64
C VAL A 45 -2.57 -9.39 -2.87
N PHE A 46 -2.52 -9.12 -1.58
CA PHE A 46 -3.66 -9.22 -0.67
C PHE A 46 -4.08 -7.84 -0.22
N TYR A 47 -5.39 -7.66 -0.03
CA TYR A 47 -5.91 -6.50 0.66
C TYR A 47 -7.13 -6.89 1.48
N ARG A 48 -7.30 -6.21 2.62
CA ARG A 48 -8.49 -6.35 3.44
C ARG A 48 -8.75 -5.07 4.23
N GLU A 49 -10.01 -4.78 4.46
CA GLU A 49 -10.42 -3.87 5.51
C GLU A 49 -10.52 -4.62 6.84
N SER A 50 -10.20 -3.96 7.94
CA SER A 50 -10.30 -4.57 9.27
C SER A 50 -10.79 -3.58 10.31
N LYS A 51 -11.64 -4.10 11.19
CA LYS A 51 -12.07 -3.47 12.45
C LYS A 51 -11.68 -4.32 13.67
N ASP A 52 -10.74 -5.25 13.49
CA ASP A 52 -10.25 -6.11 14.57
C ASP A 52 -9.67 -5.24 15.72
N PRO A 53 -10.15 -5.38 16.97
CA PRO A 53 -9.74 -4.50 18.07
C PRO A 53 -8.23 -4.51 18.37
N ALA A 54 -7.55 -5.65 18.18
CA ALA A 54 -6.10 -5.72 18.37
C ALA A 54 -5.36 -4.92 17.29
N THR A 55 -5.80 -5.03 16.05
CA THR A 55 -5.26 -4.28 14.91
C THR A 55 -5.53 -2.77 15.04
N LEU A 56 -6.75 -2.36 15.41
CA LEU A 56 -7.08 -0.95 15.60
C LEU A 56 -6.26 -0.31 16.72
N ARG A 57 -6.07 -1.02 17.84
CA ARG A 57 -5.22 -0.54 18.94
C ARG A 57 -3.77 -0.32 18.50
N ARG A 58 -3.20 -1.23 17.71
CA ARG A 58 -1.84 -1.05 17.17
C ARG A 58 -1.75 0.17 16.26
N ALA A 59 -2.64 0.27 15.27
CA ALA A 59 -2.66 1.41 14.36
C ALA A 59 -2.86 2.75 15.10
N ASN A 60 -3.73 2.78 16.11
CA ASN A 60 -3.94 3.97 16.94
C ASN A 60 -2.67 4.36 17.72
N ALA A 61 -1.97 3.38 18.28
CA ALA A 61 -0.72 3.61 19.00
C ALA A 61 0.37 4.13 18.06
N ASP A 62 0.47 3.61 16.83
CA ASP A 62 1.41 4.09 15.83
C ASP A 62 1.13 5.54 15.45
N ILE A 63 -0.13 5.91 15.18
CA ILE A 63 -0.48 7.30 14.85
C ILE A 63 -0.17 8.24 16.01
N ASN A 64 -0.56 7.89 17.24
CA ASN A 64 -0.28 8.72 18.40
C ASN A 64 1.24 8.87 18.67
N ARG A 65 2.04 7.88 18.29
CA ARG A 65 3.50 7.91 18.44
C ARG A 65 4.18 8.78 17.39
N TYR A 66 3.77 8.66 16.13
CA TYR A 66 4.47 9.29 15.00
C TYR A 66 3.86 10.62 14.56
N PHE A 67 2.61 10.90 14.94
CA PHE A 67 1.88 12.14 14.63
C PHE A 67 1.24 12.74 15.90
N PRO A 68 2.05 13.14 16.88
CA PRO A 68 1.57 13.66 18.17
C PRO A 68 0.74 14.95 18.06
N GLU A 69 0.82 15.65 16.92
CA GLU A 69 -0.01 16.83 16.61
C GLU A 69 -1.51 16.52 16.46
N PHE A 70 -1.91 15.24 16.40
CA PHE A 70 -3.31 14.80 16.37
C PHE A 70 -3.72 14.05 17.66
N PRO A 71 -3.78 14.71 18.82
CA PRO A 71 -4.00 14.05 20.11
C PRO A 71 -5.39 13.41 20.27
N MET A 72 -6.34 13.81 19.43
CA MET A 72 -7.72 13.32 19.44
C MET A 72 -7.97 12.24 18.36
N PHE A 73 -6.92 11.76 17.69
CA PHE A 73 -7.07 10.73 16.67
C PHE A 73 -7.55 9.40 17.27
N VAL A 74 -8.55 8.80 16.63
CA VAL A 74 -9.07 7.48 16.99
C VAL A 74 -9.22 6.62 15.73
N THR A 75 -8.53 5.48 15.68
CA THR A 75 -8.64 4.54 14.56
C THR A 75 -9.97 3.79 14.59
N THR A 76 -10.84 4.03 13.61
CA THR A 76 -12.14 3.33 13.49
C THR A 76 -12.13 2.11 12.57
N TRP A 77 -11.20 2.08 11.61
CA TRP A 77 -10.98 0.99 10.67
C TRP A 77 -9.59 1.14 10.04
N VAL A 78 -9.06 0.07 9.44
CA VAL A 78 -7.80 0.11 8.66
C VAL A 78 -7.94 -0.63 7.35
N LEU A 79 -7.25 -0.16 6.31
CA LEU A 79 -6.95 -0.94 5.11
C LEU A 79 -5.55 -1.56 5.28
N ILE A 80 -5.46 -2.88 5.11
CA ILE A 80 -4.18 -3.59 5.08
C ILE A 80 -3.97 -4.07 3.66
N ALA A 81 -2.89 -3.62 3.03
CA ALA A 81 -2.44 -4.10 1.73
C ALA A 81 -1.08 -4.80 1.89
N THR A 82 -0.92 -5.97 1.28
CA THR A 82 0.29 -6.77 1.36
C THR A 82 0.68 -7.24 -0.03
N TRP A 83 1.88 -6.87 -0.46
CA TRP A 83 2.55 -7.43 -1.63
C TRP A 83 3.49 -8.53 -1.15
N HIS A 84 3.01 -9.78 -1.17
CA HIS A 84 3.71 -10.91 -0.58
C HIS A 84 4.51 -11.67 -1.63
N GLN A 85 5.85 -11.68 -1.47
CA GLN A 85 6.79 -12.39 -2.34
C GLN A 85 6.59 -12.11 -3.83
N VAL A 86 6.17 -10.88 -4.15
CA VAL A 86 5.98 -10.45 -5.54
C VAL A 86 7.35 -10.17 -6.18
N THR A 87 7.48 -10.47 -7.47
CA THR A 87 8.69 -10.16 -8.23
C THR A 87 8.50 -8.94 -9.12
N PHE A 88 9.60 -8.35 -9.59
CA PHE A 88 9.58 -7.24 -10.55
C PHE A 88 9.44 -7.74 -12.01
N PHE A 89 9.15 -6.83 -12.94
CA PHE A 89 9.02 -7.14 -14.36
C PHE A 89 10.32 -7.69 -14.94
N GLY A 90 10.26 -8.91 -15.48
CA GLY A 90 11.45 -9.65 -15.93
C GLY A 90 12.04 -10.59 -14.88
N GLY A 91 11.59 -10.51 -13.62
CA GLY A 91 11.98 -11.39 -12.52
C GLY A 91 11.33 -12.78 -12.57
N SER A 92 11.50 -13.54 -11.49
CA SER A 92 11.08 -14.94 -11.35
C SER A 92 10.77 -15.29 -9.89
N SER A 93 10.39 -16.54 -9.59
CA SER A 93 10.10 -17.00 -8.23
C SER A 93 11.29 -17.05 -7.27
N ILE A 94 12.51 -16.88 -7.78
CA ILE A 94 13.75 -16.82 -6.98
C ILE A 94 14.38 -15.43 -6.95
N THR A 95 13.83 -14.51 -7.73
CA THR A 95 14.26 -13.11 -7.72
C THR A 95 13.68 -12.45 -6.47
N PRO A 96 14.43 -11.54 -5.79
CA PRO A 96 13.91 -10.80 -4.64
C PRO A 96 12.57 -10.12 -4.91
#